data_AF-A0A6M0CAM8-F1
#
_entry.id   AF-A0A6M0CAM8-F1
#
_cell.length_a   1.000
_cell.length_b   1.000
_cell.length_c   1.000
_cell.angle_alpha   90.00
_cell.angle_beta   90.00
_cell.angle_gamma   90.00
#
_symmetry.space_group_name_H-M   'P 1'
#
loop_
_entity.id
_entity.type
_entity.pdbx_description
1 polymer ?
#
loop_
_entity_poly.entity_id
_entity_poly.type
_entity_poly.pdbx_seq_one_letter_code
_entity_poly.pdbx_strand_id
1 'polypeptide(L)'
;SRLLKSRVISQAITNRNLQDTIAFLTQYALTFLGLLIIFQGWGIDVSSLAILASALGVGIGFGLQNITNNFISGLIITFERPIQVGDFVKVGDTVGVVERIGLRSTEISTLDQVSLIVPNSRFLESEVLNWSHGNPVSRIRVPIGVAYGSNIPLLRKAILEVAKSHPDVLLHPGPQLWFQEFGDSSLNFDLFVWINEPRKQFKLVSELNYRIEAVLRKNDIEIPFPQRDLNLRSPQLEEAIALWMKLNALPKEKELFYPEVVKPKQSENTIAPTAKNDERSTLIEDKSSIENIDIDALVAQMRGEDGVEIKDRRYGFNLYPKCFVGSDAVKWLMRTQKSGIKAAISIGQLLLDRGIIHHVLDEHDFKNESLFYRFYLDDE
;
A
#
# COMPACT_ATOMS: atom_id res chain seq x y z
N SER A 1 51.22 -20.30 -38.56
CA SER A 1 50.74 -19.32 -37.57
C SER A 1 50.66 -17.87 -38.11
N ARG A 2 50.14 -17.65 -39.33
CA ARG A 2 50.02 -16.32 -39.96
C ARG A 2 48.65 -15.64 -39.77
N LEU A 3 47.68 -16.31 -39.15
CA LEU A 3 46.30 -15.83 -39.00
C LEU A 3 46.04 -15.01 -37.73
N LEU A 4 46.96 -15.03 -36.75
CA LEU A 4 46.86 -14.21 -35.53
C LEU A 4 47.41 -12.79 -35.70
N LYS A 5 48.17 -12.52 -36.77
CA LYS A 5 48.81 -11.21 -37.00
C LYS A 5 47.92 -10.22 -37.76
N SER A 6 46.88 -10.65 -38.48
CA SER A 6 46.10 -9.72 -39.32
C SER A 6 44.86 -9.11 -38.66
N ARG A 7 44.38 -9.65 -37.53
CA ARG A 7 43.21 -9.10 -36.81
C ARG A 7 43.56 -8.18 -35.62
N VAL A 8 44.80 -8.21 -35.14
CA VAL A 8 45.25 -7.32 -34.04
C VAL A 8 45.86 -6.01 -34.59
N ILE A 9 46.21 -5.97 -35.88
CA ILE A 9 46.95 -4.84 -36.47
C ILE A 9 46.02 -3.79 -37.12
N SER A 10 44.75 -4.10 -37.39
CA SER A 10 43.80 -3.13 -37.97
C SER A 10 43.23 -2.12 -36.96
N GLN A 11 43.48 -2.27 -35.66
CA GLN A 11 43.25 -1.22 -34.64
C GLN A 11 44.52 -0.40 -34.32
N ALA A 12 45.66 -0.72 -34.93
CA ALA A 12 46.94 -0.05 -34.65
C ALA A 12 47.18 1.22 -35.48
N ILE A 13 46.22 1.67 -36.30
CA ILE A 13 46.39 2.82 -37.20
C ILE A 13 46.04 4.16 -36.51
N THR A 14 45.39 4.15 -35.33
CA THR A 14 44.99 5.39 -34.63
C THR A 14 46.03 5.92 -33.62
N ASN A 15 47.17 5.23 -33.41
CA ASN A 15 48.10 5.57 -32.31
C ASN A 15 49.47 6.10 -32.71
N ARG A 16 49.80 6.29 -34.00
CA ARG A 16 51.12 6.85 -34.36
C ARG A 16 51.37 8.21 -33.71
N ASN A 17 50.39 9.12 -33.78
CA ASN A 17 50.51 10.44 -33.17
C ASN A 17 50.65 10.38 -31.63
N LEU A 18 49.95 9.47 -30.96
CA LEU A 18 50.07 9.27 -29.52
C LEU A 18 51.43 8.65 -29.14
N GLN A 19 51.90 7.67 -29.90
CA GLN A 19 53.21 7.06 -29.73
C GLN A 19 54.33 8.07 -29.94
N ASP A 20 54.24 8.89 -30.99
CA ASP A 20 55.20 9.95 -31.28
C ASP A 20 55.20 11.01 -30.17
N THR A 21 54.03 11.43 -29.68
CA THR A 21 53.92 12.38 -28.57
C THR A 21 54.54 11.83 -27.28
N ILE A 22 54.24 10.57 -26.93
CA ILE A 22 54.82 9.91 -25.76
C ILE A 22 56.34 9.77 -25.91
N ALA A 23 56.81 9.39 -27.10
CA ALA A 23 58.24 9.26 -27.40
C ALA A 23 58.96 10.60 -27.28
N PHE A 24 58.39 11.68 -27.83
CA PHE A 24 58.94 13.02 -27.70
C PHE A 24 58.99 13.45 -26.23
N LEU A 25 57.89 13.37 -25.48
CA LEU A 25 57.85 13.75 -24.06
C LEU A 25 58.88 12.95 -23.23
N THR A 26 58.97 11.64 -23.46
CA THR A 26 59.93 10.77 -22.78
C THR A 26 61.37 11.14 -23.13
N GLN A 27 61.66 11.40 -24.41
CA GLN A 27 63.00 11.79 -24.87
C GLN A 27 63.44 13.12 -24.24
N TYR A 28 62.57 14.14 -24.24
CA TYR A 28 62.89 15.42 -23.61
C TYR A 28 63.07 15.29 -22.10
N ALA A 29 62.23 14.50 -21.42
CA ALA A 29 62.36 14.25 -19.98
C ALA A 29 63.69 13.55 -19.63
N LEU A 30 64.07 12.51 -20.40
CA LEU A 30 65.35 11.81 -20.21
C LEU A 30 66.55 12.71 -20.55
N THR A 31 66.44 13.52 -21.59
CA THR A 31 67.50 14.49 -21.97
C THR A 31 67.69 15.54 -20.87
N PHE A 32 66.59 16.07 -20.32
CA PHE A 32 66.62 17.00 -19.20
C PHE A 32 67.26 16.37 -17.95
N LEU A 33 66.86 15.14 -17.61
CA LEU A 33 67.43 14.42 -16.46
C LEU A 33 68.93 14.13 -16.65
N GLY A 34 69.33 13.71 -17.85
CA GLY A 34 70.73 13.50 -18.20
C GLY A 34 71.57 14.78 -18.09
N LEU A 35 71.03 15.92 -18.52
CA LEU A 35 71.69 17.22 -18.40
C LEU A 35 71.93 17.62 -16.93
N LEU A 36 70.94 17.39 -16.06
CA LEU A 36 71.09 17.63 -14.62
C LEU A 36 72.24 16.82 -14.02
N ILE A 37 72.35 15.54 -14.39
CA ILE A 37 73.42 14.65 -13.92
C ILE A 37 74.80 15.14 -14.39
N ILE A 38 74.92 15.59 -15.64
CA ILE A 38 76.17 16.12 -16.19
C ILE A 38 76.59 17.41 -15.46
N PHE A 39 75.65 18.35 -15.25
CA PHE A 39 75.92 19.60 -14.55
C PHE A 39 76.33 19.38 -13.10
N GLN A 40 75.68 18.43 -12.42
CA GLN A 40 76.08 18.03 -11.07
C GLN A 40 77.50 17.42 -11.06
N GLY A 41 77.86 16.61 -12.07
CA GLY A 41 79.21 16.07 -12.23
C GLY A 41 80.29 17.11 -12.51
N TRP A 42 79.92 18.26 -13.08
CA TRP A 42 80.80 19.42 -13.29
C TRP A 42 80.88 20.38 -12.08
N GLY A 43 80.22 20.04 -10.97
CA GLY A 43 80.22 20.85 -9.75
C GLY A 43 79.30 22.08 -9.84
N ILE A 44 78.39 22.14 -10.81
CA ILE A 44 77.36 23.18 -10.89
C ILE A 44 76.25 22.82 -9.89
N ASP A 45 75.85 23.78 -9.05
CA ASP A 45 74.73 23.59 -8.13
C ASP A 45 73.39 23.60 -8.88
N VAL A 46 72.85 22.41 -9.10
CA VAL A 46 71.55 22.21 -9.76
C VAL A 46 70.37 22.30 -8.78
N SER A 47 70.59 22.59 -7.49
CA SER A 47 69.54 22.61 -6.46
C SER A 47 68.42 23.60 -6.78
N SER A 48 68.77 24.79 -7.26
CA SER A 48 67.77 25.81 -7.65
C SER A 48 66.89 25.34 -8.82
N LEU A 49 67.48 24.64 -9.78
CA LEU A 49 66.76 24.09 -10.93
C LEU A 49 65.89 22.89 -10.52
N ALA A 50 66.37 22.07 -9.58
CA ALA A 50 65.61 20.97 -9.00
C ALA A 50 64.41 21.47 -8.18
N ILE A 51 64.54 22.56 -7.41
CA ILE A 51 63.43 23.20 -6.69
C ILE A 51 62.38 23.71 -7.67
N LEU A 52 62.80 24.39 -8.74
CA LEU A 52 61.88 24.85 -9.79
C LEU A 52 61.17 23.68 -10.48
N ALA A 53 61.92 22.63 -10.85
CA ALA A 53 61.36 21.41 -11.43
C ALA A 53 60.38 20.70 -10.48
N SER A 54 60.65 20.70 -9.18
CA SER A 54 59.76 20.12 -8.16
C SER A 54 58.46 20.91 -8.05
N ALA A 55 58.54 22.24 -7.99
CA ALA A 55 57.36 23.11 -7.96
C ALA A 55 56.50 22.94 -9.23
N LEU A 56 57.14 22.88 -10.41
CA LEU A 56 56.46 22.60 -11.67
C LEU A 56 55.84 21.20 -11.68
N GLY A 57 56.54 20.19 -11.19
CA GLY A 57 56.04 18.82 -11.08
C GLY A 57 54.80 18.70 -10.20
N VAL A 58 54.79 19.39 -9.04
CA VAL A 58 53.61 19.49 -8.17
C VAL A 58 52.45 20.17 -8.90
N GLY A 59 52.70 21.27 -9.62
CA GLY A 59 51.68 21.95 -10.43
C GLY A 59 51.08 21.05 -11.52
N ILE A 60 51.92 20.28 -12.23
CA ILE A 60 51.47 19.29 -13.21
C ILE A 60 50.66 18.17 -12.54
N GLY A 61 51.10 17.70 -11.37
CA GLY A 61 50.40 16.67 -10.59
C GLY A 61 48.97 17.10 -10.21
N PHE A 62 48.81 18.34 -9.73
CA PHE A 62 47.48 18.91 -9.47
C PHE A 62 46.65 19.04 -10.75
N GLY A 63 47.24 19.44 -11.86
CA GLY A 63 46.54 19.51 -13.15
C GLY A 63 46.06 18.15 -13.68
N LEU A 64 46.80 17.07 -13.38
CA LEU A 64 46.47 15.71 -13.83
C LEU A 64 45.61 14.93 -12.83
N GLN A 65 45.38 15.47 -11.63
CA GLN A 65 44.71 14.76 -10.53
C GLN A 65 43.40 14.08 -10.94
N ASN A 66 42.53 14.80 -11.66
CA ASN A 66 41.23 14.28 -12.11
C ASN A 66 41.35 13.13 -13.12
N ILE A 67 42.36 13.17 -14.00
CA ILE A 67 42.58 12.10 -14.98
C ILE A 67 43.08 10.84 -14.26
N THR A 68 44.04 11.00 -13.34
CA THR A 68 44.56 9.91 -12.52
C THR A 68 43.46 9.30 -11.65
N ASN A 69 42.62 10.12 -11.01
CA ASN A 69 41.50 9.66 -10.19
C ASN A 69 40.56 8.78 -11.03
N ASN A 70 40.05 9.29 -12.15
CA ASN A 70 39.16 8.54 -13.05
C ASN A 70 39.78 7.24 -13.58
N PHE A 71 41.08 7.24 -13.88
CA PHE A 71 41.80 6.05 -14.32
C PHE A 71 41.84 4.98 -13.22
N ILE A 72 42.26 5.36 -12.01
CA ILE A 72 42.31 4.45 -10.85
C ILE A 72 40.91 3.94 -10.53
N SER A 73 39.88 4.81 -10.55
CA SER A 73 38.50 4.41 -10.34
C SER A 73 38.03 3.39 -11.39
N GLY A 74 38.43 3.55 -12.65
CA GLY A 74 38.13 2.57 -13.70
C GLY A 74 38.74 1.20 -13.44
N LEU A 75 39.99 1.16 -12.94
CA LEU A 75 40.64 -0.10 -12.54
C LEU A 75 39.93 -0.75 -11.35
N ILE A 76 39.58 0.03 -10.33
CA ILE A 76 38.83 -0.44 -9.15
C ILE A 76 37.48 -1.03 -9.58
N ILE A 77 36.71 -0.29 -10.39
CA ILE A 77 35.42 -0.77 -10.91
C ILE A 77 35.58 -2.08 -11.68
N THR A 78 36.63 -2.20 -12.50
CA THR A 78 36.88 -3.42 -13.28
C THR A 78 37.24 -4.62 -12.40
N PHE A 79 37.99 -4.38 -11.31
CA PHE A 79 38.46 -5.41 -10.39
C PHE A 79 37.37 -5.83 -9.39
N GLU A 80 36.79 -4.89 -8.67
CA GLU A 80 35.78 -5.11 -7.63
C GLU A 80 34.38 -5.35 -8.19
N ARG A 81 34.11 -4.88 -9.41
CA ARG A 81 32.85 -5.05 -10.14
C ARG A 81 31.61 -4.59 -9.33
N PRO A 82 31.61 -3.39 -8.70
CA PRO A 82 30.40 -2.84 -8.06
C PRO A 82 29.29 -2.56 -9.08
N ILE A 83 29.68 -2.27 -10.32
CA ILE A 83 28.83 -2.16 -11.50
C ILE A 83 29.43 -2.99 -12.63
N GLN A 84 28.57 -3.57 -13.46
CA GLN A 84 28.94 -4.39 -14.60
C GLN A 84 28.22 -3.94 -15.86
N VAL A 85 28.78 -4.26 -17.02
CA VAL A 85 28.10 -4.07 -18.30
C VAL A 85 26.82 -4.91 -18.31
N GLY A 86 25.69 -4.28 -18.63
CA GLY A 86 24.36 -4.86 -18.59
C GLY A 86 23.56 -4.51 -17.34
N ASP A 87 24.19 -3.97 -16.29
CA ASP A 87 23.50 -3.60 -15.07
C ASP A 87 22.53 -2.44 -15.31
N PHE A 88 21.35 -2.53 -14.69
CA PHE A 88 20.41 -1.42 -14.62
C PHE A 88 20.71 -0.57 -13.39
N VAL A 89 21.10 0.68 -13.61
CA VAL A 89 21.61 1.56 -12.57
C VAL A 89 20.96 2.95 -12.61
N LYS A 90 20.96 3.64 -11.46
CA LYS A 90 20.67 5.07 -11.35
C LYS A 90 21.89 5.80 -10.81
N VAL A 91 22.33 6.81 -11.54
CA VAL A 91 23.48 7.64 -11.20
C VAL A 91 23.05 9.11 -11.20
N GLY A 92 22.95 9.71 -10.01
CA GLY A 92 22.24 10.98 -9.84
C GLY A 92 20.76 10.81 -10.20
N ASP A 93 20.24 11.65 -11.10
CA ASP A 93 18.83 11.60 -11.49
C ASP A 93 18.55 10.72 -12.72
N THR A 94 19.60 10.22 -13.37
CA THR A 94 19.47 9.46 -14.61
C THR A 94 19.49 7.96 -14.36
N VAL A 95 18.55 7.25 -14.98
CA VAL A 95 18.42 5.80 -14.94
C VAL A 95 18.78 5.21 -16.31
N GLY A 96 19.51 4.10 -16.34
CA GLY A 96 19.86 3.45 -17.59
C GLY A 96 20.61 2.14 -17.40
N VAL A 97 21.05 1.57 -18.53
CA VAL A 97 21.82 0.34 -18.60
C VAL A 97 23.28 0.67 -18.87
N VAL A 98 24.19 0.08 -18.09
CA VAL A 98 25.63 0.21 -18.35
C VAL A 98 25.97 -0.50 -19.66
N GLU A 99 26.40 0.23 -20.68
CA GLU A 99 26.77 -0.35 -21.98
C GLU A 99 28.27 -0.67 -22.07
N ARG A 100 29.11 0.22 -21.55
CA ARG A 100 30.56 0.05 -21.62
C ARG A 100 31.25 0.72 -20.44
N ILE A 101 32.14 -0.01 -19.79
CA ILE A 101 33.05 0.55 -18.79
C ILE A 101 34.39 0.79 -19.48
N GLY A 102 34.74 2.07 -19.66
CA GLY A 102 36.03 2.49 -20.18
C GLY A 102 37.02 2.79 -19.05
N LEU A 103 38.25 3.14 -19.45
CA LEU A 103 39.34 3.39 -18.50
C LEU A 103 39.10 4.62 -17.61
N ARG A 104 38.49 5.68 -18.14
CA ARG A 104 38.22 6.94 -17.41
C ARG A 104 36.74 7.26 -17.22
N SER A 105 35.88 6.58 -17.96
CA SER A 105 34.45 6.86 -17.98
C SER A 105 33.65 5.62 -18.35
N THR A 106 32.45 5.54 -17.80
CA THR A 106 31.44 4.53 -18.11
C THR A 106 30.34 5.15 -18.95
N GLU A 107 29.89 4.42 -19.97
CA GLU A 107 28.77 4.79 -20.84
C GLU A 107 27.51 4.07 -20.38
N ILE A 108 26.44 4.83 -20.15
CA ILE A 108 25.13 4.35 -19.72
C ILE A 108 24.10 4.75 -20.77
N SER A 109 23.34 3.80 -21.28
CA SER A 109 22.22 4.06 -22.18
C SER A 109 20.94 4.26 -21.37
N THR A 110 20.38 5.45 -21.48
CA THR A 110 19.17 5.86 -20.78
C THR A 110 17.92 5.20 -21.39
N LEU A 111 16.80 5.29 -20.68
CA LEU A 111 15.51 4.79 -21.19
C LEU A 111 15.07 5.49 -22.49
N ASP A 112 15.54 6.71 -22.71
CA ASP A 112 15.29 7.51 -23.93
C ASP A 112 16.29 7.19 -25.06
N GLN A 113 17.08 6.12 -24.93
CA GLN A 113 18.12 5.69 -25.88
C GLN A 113 19.23 6.73 -26.11
N VAL A 114 19.45 7.60 -25.13
CA VAL A 114 20.56 8.57 -25.12
C VAL A 114 21.73 8.00 -24.32
N SER A 115 22.95 8.20 -24.81
CA SER A 115 24.19 7.82 -24.13
C SER A 115 24.62 8.89 -23.12
N LEU A 116 24.72 8.47 -21.85
CA LEU A 116 25.27 9.24 -20.75
C LEU A 116 26.71 8.78 -20.46
N ILE A 117 27.66 9.69 -20.60
CA ILE A 117 29.08 9.44 -20.29
C ILE A 117 29.38 9.92 -18.87
N VAL A 118 29.66 8.98 -17.98
CA VAL A 118 29.91 9.24 -16.55
C VAL A 118 31.40 9.05 -16.24
N PRO A 119 32.10 10.03 -15.65
CA PRO A 119 33.46 9.84 -15.14
C PRO A 119 33.50 8.71 -14.10
N ASN A 120 34.50 7.84 -14.17
CA ASN A 120 34.57 6.67 -13.29
C ASN A 120 34.68 7.03 -11.80
N SER A 121 35.33 8.15 -11.48
CA SER A 121 35.41 8.69 -10.11
C SER A 121 34.05 8.85 -9.45
N ARG A 122 33.02 9.23 -10.21
CA ARG A 122 31.66 9.44 -9.70
C ARG A 122 31.06 8.18 -9.07
N PHE A 123 31.41 6.98 -9.55
CA PHE A 123 30.89 5.73 -8.99
C PHE A 123 31.56 5.32 -7.68
N LEU A 124 32.70 5.93 -7.33
CA LEU A 124 33.37 5.73 -6.06
C LEU A 124 33.11 6.87 -5.06
N GLU A 125 32.84 8.08 -5.56
CA GLU A 125 32.62 9.27 -4.75
C GLU A 125 31.14 9.51 -4.38
N SER A 126 30.20 8.93 -5.13
CA SER A 126 28.76 9.14 -4.95
C SER A 126 28.00 7.82 -4.88
N GLU A 127 26.82 7.87 -4.26
CA GLU A 127 25.91 6.73 -4.21
C GLU A 127 25.39 6.37 -5.61
N VAL A 128 25.25 5.06 -5.85
CA VAL A 128 24.72 4.49 -7.09
C VAL A 128 23.71 3.42 -6.72
N LEU A 129 22.49 3.51 -7.25
CA LEU A 129 21.52 2.44 -7.11
C LEU A 129 21.73 1.45 -8.24
N ASN A 130 22.01 0.18 -7.92
CA ASN A 130 22.15 -0.89 -8.89
C ASN A 130 21.11 -1.97 -8.60
N TRP A 131 20.11 -2.09 -9.48
CA TRP A 131 19.05 -3.10 -9.33
C TRP A 131 19.46 -4.48 -9.83
N SER A 132 20.61 -4.60 -10.51
CA SER A 132 21.09 -5.83 -11.12
C SER A 132 22.27 -6.45 -10.39
N HIS A 133 22.79 -5.80 -9.33
CA HIS A 133 23.98 -6.24 -8.62
C HIS A 133 23.78 -7.58 -7.91
N GLY A 134 24.49 -8.62 -8.37
CA GLY A 134 24.50 -9.96 -7.79
C GLY A 134 23.21 -10.77 -8.00
N ASN A 135 22.04 -10.15 -7.83
CA ASN A 135 20.74 -10.74 -8.07
C ASN A 135 19.81 -9.71 -8.73
N PRO A 136 19.30 -9.96 -9.96
CA PRO A 136 18.42 -9.03 -10.65
C PRO A 136 16.99 -9.03 -10.10
N VAL A 137 16.70 -9.82 -9.06
CA VAL A 137 15.42 -9.78 -8.36
C VAL A 137 15.30 -8.49 -7.57
N SER A 138 14.38 -7.62 -7.98
CA SER A 138 14.12 -6.32 -7.36
C SER A 138 12.67 -6.20 -6.88
N ARG A 139 12.47 -5.57 -5.73
CA ARG A 139 11.15 -5.25 -5.18
C ARG A 139 10.72 -3.85 -5.64
N ILE A 140 9.53 -3.75 -6.19
CA ILE A 140 8.90 -2.51 -6.64
C ILE A 140 7.74 -2.18 -5.73
N ARG A 141 7.62 -0.89 -5.38
CA ARG A 141 6.51 -0.33 -4.61
C ARG A 141 5.54 0.36 -5.55
N VAL A 142 4.25 0.01 -5.45
CA VAL A 142 3.15 0.65 -6.16
C VAL A 142 2.17 1.21 -5.13
N PRO A 143 2.11 2.55 -4.95
CA PRO A 143 1.21 3.17 -3.98
C PRO A 143 -0.24 3.15 -4.52
N ILE A 144 -1.20 2.88 -3.63
CA ILE A 144 -2.62 2.77 -3.95
C ILE A 144 -3.42 3.48 -2.84
N GLY A 145 -4.34 4.37 -3.21
CA GLY A 145 -5.24 5.05 -2.29
C GLY A 145 -6.70 4.74 -2.61
N VAL A 146 -7.50 4.40 -1.60
CA VAL A 146 -8.94 4.12 -1.74
C VAL A 146 -9.76 4.85 -0.67
N ALA A 147 -11.07 5.01 -0.86
CA ALA A 147 -11.93 5.74 0.08
C ALA A 147 -12.07 5.00 1.44
N TYR A 148 -12.32 5.74 2.52
CA TYR A 148 -12.47 5.18 3.89
C TYR A 148 -13.58 4.14 4.04
N GLY A 149 -14.64 4.21 3.22
CA GLY A 149 -15.73 3.24 3.22
C GLY A 149 -15.47 1.97 2.40
N SER A 150 -14.26 1.79 1.84
CA SER A 150 -13.95 0.67 0.96
C SER A 150 -13.91 -0.67 1.68
N ASN A 151 -14.36 -1.74 1.01
CA ASN A 151 -14.23 -3.11 1.52
C ASN A 151 -12.77 -3.59 1.44
N ILE A 152 -12.04 -3.51 2.56
CA ILE A 152 -10.59 -3.81 2.61
C ILE A 152 -10.26 -5.29 2.35
N PRO A 153 -11.00 -6.28 2.89
CA PRO A 153 -10.80 -7.68 2.52
C PRO A 153 -10.95 -7.94 1.02
N LEU A 154 -11.97 -7.37 0.39
CA LEU A 154 -12.21 -7.50 -1.05
C LEU A 154 -11.09 -6.84 -1.86
N LEU A 155 -10.73 -5.60 -1.52
CA LEU A 155 -9.61 -4.85 -2.10
C LEU A 155 -8.32 -5.67 -2.10
N ARG A 156 -7.95 -6.22 -0.94
CA ARG A 156 -6.73 -7.01 -0.77
C ARG A 156 -6.71 -8.22 -1.69
N LYS A 157 -7.83 -8.97 -1.76
CA LYS A 157 -7.95 -10.13 -2.63
C LYS A 157 -7.80 -9.73 -4.11
N ALA A 158 -8.54 -8.69 -4.53
CA ALA A 158 -8.56 -8.21 -5.90
C ALA A 158 -7.18 -7.75 -6.39
N ILE A 159 -6.49 -6.90 -5.61
CA ILE A 159 -5.17 -6.36 -5.99
C ILE A 159 -4.11 -7.48 -6.04
N LEU A 160 -4.11 -8.39 -5.05
CA LEU A 160 -3.16 -9.50 -5.05
C LEU A 160 -3.38 -10.46 -6.20
N GLU A 161 -4.64 -10.70 -6.62
CA GLU A 161 -4.96 -11.51 -7.79
C GLU A 161 -4.45 -10.85 -9.07
N VAL A 162 -4.66 -9.55 -9.23
CA VAL A 162 -4.11 -8.76 -10.35
C VAL A 162 -2.59 -8.88 -10.40
N ALA A 163 -1.90 -8.65 -9.28
CA ALA A 163 -0.45 -8.71 -9.22
C ALA A 163 0.08 -10.12 -9.56
N LYS A 164 -0.52 -11.18 -9.02
CA LYS A 164 -0.13 -12.57 -9.31
C LYS A 164 -0.40 -13.00 -10.75
N SER A 165 -1.39 -12.40 -11.41
CA SER A 165 -1.73 -12.70 -12.81
C SER A 165 -0.78 -12.06 -13.83
N HIS A 166 0.07 -11.13 -13.40
CA HIS A 166 0.96 -10.40 -14.29
C HIS A 166 2.22 -11.22 -14.62
N PRO A 167 2.59 -11.42 -15.91
CA PRO A 167 3.67 -12.33 -16.30
C PRO A 167 5.06 -11.94 -15.77
N ASP A 168 5.36 -10.64 -15.69
CA ASP A 168 6.66 -10.17 -15.18
C ASP A 168 6.77 -10.17 -13.64
N VAL A 169 5.67 -10.45 -12.90
CA VAL A 169 5.68 -10.48 -11.44
C VAL A 169 6.03 -11.89 -10.95
N LEU A 170 7.00 -11.97 -10.04
CA LEU A 170 7.39 -13.23 -9.42
C LEU A 170 6.33 -13.71 -8.42
N LEU A 171 6.13 -15.02 -8.39
CA LEU A 171 5.28 -15.71 -7.41
C LEU A 171 6.05 -16.08 -6.14
N HIS A 172 7.38 -16.17 -6.22
CA HIS A 172 8.28 -16.47 -5.12
C HIS A 172 9.55 -15.59 -5.23
N PRO A 173 9.73 -14.60 -4.34
CA PRO A 173 8.75 -14.09 -3.37
C PRO A 173 7.49 -13.54 -4.05
N GLY A 174 6.33 -13.79 -3.46
CA GLY A 174 5.04 -13.39 -4.02
C GLY A 174 4.66 -11.95 -3.66
N PRO A 175 3.70 -11.35 -4.40
CA PRO A 175 3.28 -9.98 -4.15
C PRO A 175 2.63 -9.83 -2.78
N GLN A 176 2.81 -8.65 -2.17
CA GLN A 176 2.30 -8.31 -0.85
C GLN A 176 1.59 -6.96 -0.90
N LEU A 177 0.45 -6.84 -0.22
CA LEU A 177 -0.26 -5.59 -0.06
C LEU A 177 -0.22 -5.19 1.41
N TRP A 178 0.40 -4.06 1.71
CA TRP A 178 0.54 -3.55 3.07
C TRP A 178 -0.35 -2.32 3.23
N PHE A 179 -1.20 -2.33 4.26
CA PHE A 179 -1.89 -1.12 4.70
C PHE A 179 -0.85 -0.22 5.38
N GLN A 180 -0.63 0.98 4.84
CA GLN A 180 0.39 1.90 5.34
C GLN A 180 -0.17 2.79 6.44
N GLU A 181 -1.21 3.55 6.11
CA GLU A 181 -1.73 4.60 6.97
C GLU A 181 -3.15 5.00 6.59
N PHE A 182 -3.79 5.71 7.53
CA PHE A 182 -5.01 6.47 7.32
C PHE A 182 -4.61 7.88 6.87
N GLY A 183 -4.66 8.18 5.58
CA GLY A 183 -4.27 9.48 5.02
C GLY A 183 -5.41 10.49 4.98
N ASP A 184 -5.11 11.76 4.70
CA ASP A 184 -6.07 12.89 4.81
C ASP A 184 -7.41 12.69 4.10
N SER A 185 -7.44 11.92 3.01
CA SER A 185 -8.66 11.64 2.23
C SER A 185 -8.76 10.20 1.73
N SER A 186 -7.79 9.34 2.07
CA SER A 186 -7.69 7.98 1.55
C SER A 186 -7.07 7.02 2.56
N LEU A 187 -7.46 5.75 2.47
CA LEU A 187 -6.73 4.64 3.04
C LEU A 187 -5.57 4.29 2.11
N ASN A 188 -4.34 4.41 2.60
CA ASN A 188 -3.13 4.27 1.80
C ASN A 188 -2.55 2.87 1.92
N PHE A 189 -2.29 2.25 0.78
CA PHE A 189 -1.71 0.92 0.65
C PHE A 189 -0.47 0.96 -0.22
N ASP A 190 0.47 0.06 0.06
CA ASP A 190 1.59 -0.24 -0.82
C ASP A 190 1.49 -1.67 -1.32
N LEU A 191 1.38 -1.82 -2.64
CA LEU A 191 1.58 -3.09 -3.30
C LEU A 191 3.08 -3.27 -3.57
N PHE A 192 3.67 -4.27 -2.94
CA PHE A 192 5.02 -4.74 -3.23
C PHE A 192 4.98 -5.91 -4.20
N VAL A 193 5.66 -5.77 -5.33
CA VAL A 193 5.86 -6.84 -6.32
C VAL A 193 7.35 -7.08 -6.52
N TRP A 194 7.73 -8.30 -6.86
CA TRP A 194 9.11 -8.63 -7.20
C TRP A 194 9.21 -8.97 -8.67
N ILE A 195 10.27 -8.52 -9.32
CA ILE A 195 10.58 -8.84 -10.72
C ILE A 195 12.03 -9.26 -10.89
N ASN A 196 12.31 -10.07 -11.90
CA ASN A 196 13.65 -10.53 -12.26
C ASN A 196 14.31 -9.70 -13.37
N GLU A 197 13.59 -8.75 -13.98
CA GLU A 197 14.08 -7.87 -15.04
C GLU A 197 13.88 -6.39 -14.67
N PRO A 198 14.78 -5.79 -13.86
CA PRO A 198 14.60 -4.43 -13.34
C PRO A 198 14.35 -3.35 -14.39
N ARG A 199 14.82 -3.55 -15.62
CA ARG A 199 14.61 -2.65 -16.77
C ARG A 199 13.13 -2.46 -17.11
N LYS A 200 12.30 -3.47 -16.85
CA LYS A 200 10.84 -3.44 -17.12
C LYS A 200 10.05 -2.73 -16.03
N GLN A 201 10.68 -2.30 -14.92
CA GLN A 201 9.96 -1.80 -13.74
C GLN A 201 8.96 -0.67 -14.05
N PHE A 202 9.33 0.30 -14.89
CA PHE A 202 8.45 1.42 -15.23
C PHE A 202 7.24 0.99 -16.06
N LYS A 203 7.47 0.10 -17.04
CA LYS A 203 6.40 -0.49 -17.85
C LYS A 203 5.45 -1.33 -16.98
N LEU A 204 6.01 -2.17 -16.11
CA LEU A 204 5.25 -2.98 -15.16
C LEU A 204 4.37 -2.12 -14.26
N VAL A 205 4.92 -1.08 -13.64
CA VAL A 205 4.16 -0.19 -12.75
C VAL A 205 2.98 0.43 -13.49
N SER A 206 3.21 0.89 -14.72
CA SER A 206 2.12 1.42 -15.55
C SER A 206 1.05 0.36 -15.85
N GLU A 207 1.43 -0.85 -16.24
CA GLU A 207 0.48 -1.93 -16.54
C GLU A 207 -0.29 -2.39 -15.30
N LEU A 208 0.37 -2.48 -14.15
CA LEU A 208 -0.27 -2.78 -12.87
C LEU A 208 -1.27 -1.69 -12.51
N ASN A 209 -0.93 -0.41 -12.64
CA ASN A 209 -1.86 0.69 -12.35
C ASN A 209 -3.13 0.62 -13.21
N TYR A 210 -3.02 0.34 -14.51
CA TYR A 210 -4.20 0.15 -15.37
C TYR A 210 -5.07 -1.03 -14.91
N ARG A 211 -4.45 -2.15 -14.53
CA ARG A 211 -5.21 -3.33 -14.08
C ARG A 211 -5.82 -3.13 -12.69
N ILE A 212 -5.12 -2.43 -11.80
CA ILE A 212 -5.61 -2.07 -10.48
C ILE A 212 -6.83 -1.17 -10.63
N GLU A 213 -6.74 -0.08 -11.40
CA GLU A 213 -7.90 0.78 -11.68
C GLU A 213 -9.10 -0.02 -12.19
N ALA A 214 -8.89 -0.87 -13.19
CA ALA A 214 -9.98 -1.66 -13.77
C ALA A 214 -10.65 -2.59 -12.75
N VAL A 215 -9.87 -3.15 -11.83
CA VAL A 215 -10.38 -4.03 -10.78
C VAL A 215 -11.05 -3.25 -9.65
N LEU A 216 -10.53 -2.07 -9.28
CA LEU A 216 -11.19 -1.19 -8.32
C LEU A 216 -12.58 -0.79 -8.84
N ARG A 217 -12.64 -0.33 -10.10
CA ARG A 217 -13.89 0.02 -10.77
C ARG A 217 -14.86 -1.15 -10.88
N LYS A 218 -14.37 -2.37 -11.15
CA LYS A 218 -15.23 -3.58 -11.24
C LYS A 218 -15.85 -3.98 -9.89
N ASN A 219 -15.19 -3.66 -8.78
CA ASN A 219 -15.65 -4.02 -7.44
C ASN A 219 -16.29 -2.83 -6.70
N ASP A 220 -16.64 -1.76 -7.42
CA ASP A 220 -17.21 -0.53 -6.88
C ASP A 220 -16.38 0.07 -5.74
N ILE A 221 -15.04 -0.04 -5.83
CA ILE A 221 -14.10 0.55 -4.88
C ILE A 221 -13.73 1.95 -5.37
N GLU A 222 -14.11 2.95 -4.60
CA GLU A 222 -13.90 4.36 -4.93
C GLU A 222 -12.44 4.79 -4.73
N ILE A 223 -11.89 5.48 -5.73
CA ILE A 223 -10.64 6.25 -5.62
C ILE A 223 -11.05 7.67 -5.22
N PRO A 224 -10.73 8.12 -3.99
CA PRO A 224 -11.27 9.36 -3.46
C PRO A 224 -10.59 10.57 -4.10
N PHE A 225 -11.39 11.61 -4.33
CA PHE A 225 -10.85 12.97 -4.46
C PHE A 225 -10.46 13.52 -3.09
N PRO A 226 -9.66 14.59 -3.02
CA PRO A 226 -9.42 15.30 -1.76
C PRO A 226 -10.76 15.69 -1.10
N GLN A 227 -11.01 15.16 0.09
CA GLN A 227 -12.22 15.40 0.87
C GLN A 227 -12.05 16.65 1.74
N ARG A 228 -13.12 17.43 1.89
CA ARG A 228 -13.14 18.61 2.77
C ARG A 228 -14.48 18.70 3.47
N ASP A 229 -14.44 18.67 4.79
CA ASP A 229 -15.61 18.98 5.60
C ASP A 229 -15.72 20.49 5.79
N LEU A 230 -16.80 21.08 5.26
CA LEU A 230 -17.10 22.50 5.40
C LEU A 230 -18.12 22.70 6.53
N ASN A 231 -17.66 23.20 7.67
CA ASN A 231 -18.55 23.67 8.74
C ASN A 231 -18.92 25.14 8.50
N LEU A 232 -20.02 25.38 7.77
CA LEU A 232 -20.53 26.72 7.49
C LEU A 232 -21.28 27.28 8.71
N ARG A 233 -20.75 28.34 9.32
CA ARG A 233 -21.42 29.07 10.42
C ARG A 233 -21.83 30.46 9.95
N SER A 234 -23.12 30.70 9.81
CA SER A 234 -23.71 32.00 9.51
C SER A 234 -25.01 32.16 10.29
N PRO A 235 -25.21 33.27 11.04
CA PRO A 235 -26.46 33.53 11.76
C PRO A 235 -27.68 33.51 10.83
N GLN A 236 -27.54 34.03 9.61
CA GLN A 236 -28.60 34.08 8.61
C GLN A 236 -28.93 32.68 8.06
N LEU A 237 -27.92 31.82 7.93
CA LEU A 237 -28.11 30.43 7.49
C LEU A 237 -28.79 29.59 8.58
N GLU A 238 -28.41 29.79 9.85
CA GLU A 238 -29.04 29.12 10.99
C GLU A 238 -30.50 29.51 11.13
N GLU A 239 -30.83 30.80 10.98
CA GLU A 239 -32.22 31.28 10.95
C GLU A 239 -33.02 30.70 9.78
N ALA A 240 -32.44 30.67 8.57
CA ALA A 240 -33.08 30.11 7.39
C ALA A 240 -33.33 28.60 7.52
N ILE A 241 -32.36 27.85 8.05
CA ILE A 241 -32.48 26.41 8.31
C ILE A 241 -33.54 26.15 9.39
N ALA A 242 -33.55 26.94 10.47
CA ALA A 242 -34.56 26.83 11.53
C ALA A 242 -35.96 27.17 11.02
N LEU A 243 -36.09 28.17 10.14
CA LEU A 243 -37.34 28.53 9.49
C LEU A 243 -37.84 27.40 8.57
N TRP A 244 -36.95 26.83 7.75
CA TRP A 244 -37.25 25.69 6.89
C TRP A 244 -37.67 24.45 7.70
N MET A 245 -36.96 24.14 8.79
CA MET A 245 -37.34 23.05 9.70
C MET A 245 -38.70 23.29 10.36
N LYS A 246 -39.03 24.54 10.74
CA LYS A 246 -40.35 24.89 11.29
C LYS A 246 -41.47 24.77 10.26
N LEU A 247 -41.20 25.12 8.99
CA LEU A 247 -42.18 25.02 7.90
C LEU A 247 -42.47 23.56 7.51
N ASN A 248 -41.50 22.67 7.67
CA ASN A 248 -41.61 21.24 7.32
C ASN A 248 -41.84 20.31 8.52
N ALA A 249 -41.91 20.85 9.74
CA ALA A 249 -42.34 20.09 10.90
C ALA A 249 -43.85 19.83 10.78
N LEU A 250 -44.25 18.56 10.56
CA LEU A 250 -45.64 18.14 10.64
C LEU A 250 -46.24 18.61 11.97
N PRO A 251 -47.50 19.07 11.99
CA PRO A 251 -48.10 19.63 13.20
C PRO A 251 -48.12 18.57 14.31
N LYS A 252 -47.57 18.93 15.48
CA LYS A 252 -47.64 18.13 16.71
C LYS A 252 -49.11 17.75 16.98
N GLU A 253 -49.33 16.47 17.25
CA GLU A 253 -50.63 15.89 17.61
C GLU A 253 -51.33 16.73 18.69
N LYS A 254 -52.64 16.92 18.52
CA LYS A 254 -53.53 17.48 19.53
C LYS A 254 -53.44 16.63 20.80
N GLU A 255 -53.18 17.26 21.94
CA GLU A 255 -53.28 16.64 23.26
C GLU A 255 -54.64 15.94 23.41
N LEU A 256 -54.63 14.59 23.50
CA LEU A 256 -55.80 13.85 23.93
C LEU A 256 -55.98 14.03 25.43
N PHE A 257 -57.11 14.65 25.79
CA PHE A 257 -57.59 14.78 27.16
C PHE A 257 -57.96 13.40 27.72
N TYR A 258 -57.34 13.00 28.84
CA TYR A 258 -57.74 11.81 29.60
C TYR A 258 -58.43 12.24 30.90
N PRO A 259 -59.67 11.80 31.18
CA PRO A 259 -60.30 12.02 32.49
C PRO A 259 -59.65 11.12 33.55
N GLU A 260 -59.57 11.60 34.79
CA GLU A 260 -58.96 10.87 35.90
C GLU A 260 -59.54 9.47 36.10
N VAL A 261 -58.65 8.49 36.18
CA VAL A 261 -58.97 7.07 36.30
C VAL A 261 -59.50 6.75 37.70
N VAL A 262 -60.78 6.39 37.79
CA VAL A 262 -61.36 5.70 38.95
C VAL A 262 -60.67 4.34 39.11
N LYS A 263 -60.09 4.07 40.28
CA LYS A 263 -59.40 2.80 40.60
C LYS A 263 -60.34 1.59 40.51
N PRO A 264 -59.87 0.42 40.06
CA PRO A 264 -60.73 -0.68 39.65
C PRO A 264 -61.24 -1.51 40.83
N LYS A 265 -62.53 -1.89 40.77
CA LYS A 265 -63.10 -3.01 41.54
C LYS A 265 -63.05 -4.29 40.70
N GLN A 266 -62.64 -5.37 41.33
CA GLN A 266 -62.61 -6.74 40.80
C GLN A 266 -64.02 -7.31 40.62
N SER A 267 -64.25 -8.09 39.55
CA SER A 267 -65.01 -9.37 39.52
C SER A 267 -65.06 -9.89 38.08
N GLU A 268 -64.49 -11.06 37.81
CA GLU A 268 -65.19 -12.34 37.56
C GLU A 268 -65.92 -12.46 36.20
N ASN A 269 -65.45 -13.48 35.45
CA ASN A 269 -66.17 -14.41 34.57
C ASN A 269 -67.10 -13.86 33.47
N THR A 270 -66.93 -14.40 32.25
CA THR A 270 -67.84 -15.39 31.63
C THR A 270 -67.79 -15.30 30.09
N ILE A 271 -67.24 -16.35 29.47
CA ILE A 271 -67.67 -17.09 28.24
C ILE A 271 -67.89 -16.33 26.90
N ALA A 272 -67.31 -16.94 25.85
CA ALA A 272 -67.40 -16.78 24.39
C ALA A 272 -68.84 -16.86 23.79
N PRO A 273 -69.10 -16.96 22.45
CA PRO A 273 -68.28 -16.86 21.21
C PRO A 273 -68.89 -15.82 20.22
N THR A 274 -68.40 -15.51 18.99
CA THR A 274 -68.52 -16.29 17.75
C THR A 274 -68.08 -15.45 16.52
N ALA A 275 -67.52 -16.14 15.53
CA ALA A 275 -67.73 -16.00 14.07
C ALA A 275 -67.05 -14.89 13.22
N LYS A 276 -66.11 -15.40 12.40
CA LYS A 276 -65.95 -15.28 10.93
C LYS A 276 -65.34 -14.01 10.29
N ASN A 277 -64.23 -14.31 9.58
CA ASN A 277 -63.81 -13.85 8.24
C ASN A 277 -63.63 -12.33 8.06
N ASP A 278 -62.48 -11.82 7.64
CA ASP A 278 -61.84 -12.06 6.35
C ASP A 278 -60.42 -11.46 6.33
N GLU A 279 -59.58 -12.01 5.46
CA GLU A 279 -58.17 -11.64 5.27
C GLU A 279 -57.97 -10.32 4.49
N ARG A 280 -56.80 -9.71 4.73
CA ARG A 280 -56.11 -8.62 4.00
C ARG A 280 -56.35 -7.18 4.46
N SER A 281 -55.57 -6.77 5.46
CA SER A 281 -54.80 -5.50 5.45
C SER A 281 -53.79 -5.53 6.61
N THR A 282 -52.59 -6.08 6.39
CA THR A 282 -51.35 -5.31 6.22
C THR A 282 -51.25 -4.00 7.02
N LEU A 283 -50.35 -4.03 8.01
CA LEU A 283 -49.41 -2.95 8.36
C LEU A 283 -49.91 -1.81 9.25
N ILE A 284 -50.59 -2.08 10.37
CA ILE A 284 -50.53 -1.21 11.57
C ILE A 284 -50.85 -2.13 12.75
N GLU A 285 -49.85 -2.49 13.58
CA GLU A 285 -49.94 -3.02 14.95
C GLU A 285 -48.62 -3.75 15.24
N ASP A 286 -47.66 -3.07 15.86
CA ASP A 286 -46.71 -3.64 16.86
C ASP A 286 -45.60 -2.66 17.32
N LYS A 287 -45.66 -1.36 17.00
CA LYS A 287 -44.65 -0.39 17.48
C LYS A 287 -44.85 0.07 18.93
N SER A 288 -46.01 -0.18 19.54
CA SER A 288 -46.32 0.24 20.92
C SER A 288 -45.77 -0.68 22.02
N SER A 289 -45.09 -1.77 21.65
CA SER A 289 -44.60 -2.81 22.59
C SER A 289 -43.10 -2.70 22.91
N ILE A 290 -42.36 -1.75 22.31
CA ILE A 290 -40.87 -1.74 22.33
C ILE A 290 -40.27 -0.59 23.17
N GLU A 291 -41.02 0.45 23.52
CA GLU A 291 -40.46 1.66 24.15
C GLU A 291 -40.05 1.51 25.63
N ASN A 292 -40.32 0.37 26.28
CA ASN A 292 -40.05 0.17 27.71
C ASN A 292 -39.34 -1.16 28.04
N ILE A 293 -38.46 -1.63 27.14
CA ILE A 293 -37.67 -2.85 27.38
C ILE A 293 -36.33 -2.46 28.03
N ASP A 294 -36.12 -2.92 29.27
CA ASP A 294 -34.80 -2.91 29.93
C ASP A 294 -33.91 -3.97 29.27
N ILE A 295 -32.96 -3.49 28.46
CA ILE A 295 -32.10 -4.33 27.61
C ILE A 295 -31.12 -5.15 28.45
N ASP A 296 -30.61 -4.61 29.54
CA ASP A 296 -29.64 -5.31 30.38
C ASP A 296 -30.31 -6.46 31.14
N ALA A 297 -31.53 -6.22 31.65
CA ALA A 297 -32.36 -7.26 32.25
C ALA A 297 -32.75 -8.34 31.24
N LEU A 298 -33.07 -7.96 30.00
CA LEU A 298 -33.41 -8.90 28.93
C LEU A 298 -32.23 -9.81 28.56
N VAL A 299 -31.02 -9.26 28.43
CA VAL A 299 -29.81 -10.03 28.10
C VAL A 299 -29.45 -10.99 29.25
N ALA A 300 -29.58 -10.55 30.50
CA ALA A 300 -29.38 -11.42 31.66
C ALA A 300 -30.38 -12.60 31.66
N GLN A 301 -31.65 -12.36 31.31
CA GLN A 301 -32.65 -13.42 31.17
C GLN A 301 -32.39 -14.34 29.98
N MET A 302 -31.92 -13.81 28.84
CA MET A 302 -31.54 -14.62 27.69
C MET A 302 -30.40 -15.58 28.00
N ARG A 303 -29.46 -15.20 28.86
CA ARG A 303 -28.31 -16.03 29.24
C ARG A 303 -28.54 -16.91 30.49
N GLY A 304 -29.69 -16.76 31.15
CA GLY A 304 -30.04 -17.52 32.35
C GLY A 304 -30.47 -18.97 32.06
N GLU A 305 -30.77 -19.74 33.10
CA GLU A 305 -31.15 -21.16 33.00
C GLU A 305 -32.43 -21.40 32.16
N ASP A 306 -33.38 -20.45 32.21
CA ASP A 306 -34.62 -20.47 31.40
C ASP A 306 -34.49 -19.70 30.07
N GLY A 307 -33.26 -19.36 29.68
CA GLY A 307 -32.87 -18.52 28.55
C GLY A 307 -32.86 -19.22 27.19
N VAL A 308 -32.09 -18.67 26.25
CA VAL A 308 -31.81 -19.32 24.96
C VAL A 308 -30.74 -20.39 25.13
N GLU A 309 -30.85 -21.50 24.39
CA GLU A 309 -29.90 -22.60 24.53
C GLU A 309 -28.54 -22.27 23.88
N ILE A 310 -27.56 -21.92 24.71
CA ILE A 310 -26.18 -21.60 24.30
C ILE A 310 -25.33 -22.87 24.35
N LYS A 311 -24.84 -23.34 23.20
CA LYS A 311 -23.97 -24.53 23.10
C LYS A 311 -23.16 -24.53 21.81
N ASP A 312 -22.13 -25.36 21.77
CA ASP A 312 -21.34 -25.59 20.57
C ASP A 312 -22.17 -26.34 19.52
N ARG A 313 -22.20 -25.83 18.29
CA ARG A 313 -22.92 -26.45 17.17
C ARG A 313 -22.00 -26.62 15.97
N ARG A 314 -22.21 -27.69 15.22
CA ARG A 314 -21.45 -27.99 13.98
C ARG A 314 -22.37 -27.81 12.78
N TYR A 315 -21.88 -27.10 11.76
CA TYR A 315 -22.56 -27.01 10.46
C TYR A 315 -21.54 -27.14 9.34
N GLY A 316 -21.76 -28.11 8.45
CA GLY A 316 -20.75 -28.55 7.50
C GLY A 316 -19.50 -29.08 8.21
N PHE A 317 -18.33 -28.57 7.82
CA PHE A 317 -17.05 -28.93 8.43
C PHE A 317 -16.65 -28.03 9.62
N ASN A 318 -17.40 -26.95 9.88
CA ASN A 318 -17.05 -25.92 10.87
C ASN A 318 -17.74 -26.16 12.22
N LEU A 319 -17.00 -25.94 13.30
CA LEU A 319 -17.51 -25.94 14.67
C LEU A 319 -17.68 -24.49 15.14
N TYR A 320 -18.87 -24.16 15.65
CA TYR A 320 -19.23 -22.84 16.16
C TYR A 320 -19.48 -22.94 17.67
N PRO A 321 -18.53 -22.53 18.51
CA PRO A 321 -18.70 -22.62 19.95
C PRO A 321 -19.72 -21.61 20.48
N LYS A 322 -20.34 -21.91 21.63
CA LYS A 322 -21.19 -21.00 22.42
C LYS A 322 -22.22 -20.20 21.59
N CYS A 323 -22.89 -20.82 20.61
CA CYS A 323 -23.89 -20.13 19.81
C CYS A 323 -25.32 -20.41 20.30
N PHE A 324 -26.29 -19.66 19.82
CA PHE A 324 -27.73 -19.94 19.92
C PHE A 324 -28.39 -19.81 18.54
N VAL A 325 -29.59 -20.38 18.38
CA VAL A 325 -30.29 -20.39 17.08
C VAL A 325 -31.31 -19.25 17.02
N GLY A 326 -31.33 -18.50 15.92
CA GLY A 326 -32.22 -17.34 15.74
C GLY A 326 -33.70 -17.68 15.93
N SER A 327 -34.17 -18.79 15.34
CA SER A 327 -35.56 -19.22 15.51
C SER A 327 -35.93 -19.61 16.95
N ASP A 328 -34.98 -20.13 17.72
CA ASP A 328 -35.22 -20.45 19.14
C ASP A 328 -35.19 -19.20 20.01
N ALA A 329 -34.31 -18.23 19.70
CA ALA A 329 -34.33 -16.92 20.33
C ALA A 329 -35.63 -16.16 20.07
N VAL A 330 -36.20 -16.25 18.86
CA VAL A 330 -37.51 -15.66 18.54
C VAL A 330 -38.63 -16.32 19.36
N LYS A 331 -38.67 -17.65 19.44
CA LYS A 331 -39.65 -18.37 20.28
C LYS A 331 -39.53 -17.96 21.75
N TRP A 332 -38.30 -17.82 22.24
CA TRP A 332 -38.04 -17.39 23.61
C TRP A 332 -38.52 -15.95 23.84
N LEU A 333 -38.17 -15.00 22.97
CA LEU A 333 -38.58 -13.61 23.06
C LEU A 333 -40.11 -13.46 23.04
N MET A 334 -40.80 -14.21 22.18
CA MET A 334 -42.26 -14.23 22.15
C MET A 334 -42.88 -14.68 23.48
N ARG A 335 -42.29 -15.70 24.13
CA ARG A 335 -42.74 -16.20 25.43
C ARG A 335 -42.47 -15.21 26.55
N THR A 336 -41.28 -14.63 26.59
CA THR A 336 -40.81 -13.75 27.67
C THR A 336 -41.45 -12.37 27.61
N GLN A 337 -41.52 -11.77 26.43
CA GLN A 337 -42.06 -10.41 26.22
C GLN A 337 -43.56 -10.40 25.86
N LYS A 338 -44.20 -11.58 25.79
CA LYS A 338 -45.60 -11.75 25.33
C LYS A 338 -45.87 -11.01 24.00
N SER A 339 -44.88 -11.01 23.12
CA SER A 339 -44.89 -10.21 21.89
C SER A 339 -45.11 -11.06 20.64
N GLY A 340 -45.56 -10.45 19.55
CA GLY A 340 -45.67 -11.12 18.26
C GLY A 340 -44.31 -11.50 17.65
N ILE A 341 -44.32 -12.36 16.62
CA ILE A 341 -43.11 -12.78 15.89
C ILE A 341 -42.34 -11.57 15.35
N LYS A 342 -43.05 -10.55 14.83
CA LYS A 342 -42.44 -9.34 14.27
C LYS A 342 -41.76 -8.48 15.33
N ALA A 343 -42.40 -8.30 16.49
CA ALA A 343 -41.78 -7.63 17.63
C ALA A 343 -40.56 -8.39 18.14
N ALA A 344 -40.62 -9.72 18.25
CA ALA A 344 -39.48 -10.55 18.65
C ALA A 344 -38.28 -10.43 17.68
N ILE A 345 -38.55 -10.42 16.37
CA ILE A 345 -37.49 -10.17 15.36
C ILE A 345 -36.93 -8.75 15.52
N SER A 346 -37.78 -7.75 15.75
CA SER A 346 -37.34 -6.35 15.93
C SER A 346 -36.50 -6.18 17.19
N ILE A 347 -36.83 -6.88 18.28
CA ILE A 347 -36.02 -6.90 19.51
C ILE A 347 -34.68 -7.57 19.25
N GLY A 348 -34.65 -8.71 18.55
CA GLY A 348 -33.39 -9.35 18.19
C GLY A 348 -32.52 -8.49 17.26
N GLN A 349 -33.14 -7.78 16.31
CA GLN A 349 -32.43 -6.80 15.48
C GLN A 349 -31.88 -5.65 16.33
N LEU A 350 -32.64 -5.15 17.30
CA LEU A 350 -32.17 -4.12 18.23
C LEU A 350 -30.96 -4.59 19.05
N LEU A 351 -30.92 -5.86 19.47
CA LEU A 351 -29.76 -6.44 20.16
C LEU A 351 -28.54 -6.56 19.24
N LEU A 352 -28.76 -6.86 17.95
CA LEU A 352 -27.71 -6.92 16.93
C LEU A 352 -27.15 -5.52 16.63
N ASP A 353 -28.02 -4.55 16.39
CA ASP A 353 -27.67 -3.15 16.11
C ASP A 353 -26.93 -2.49 17.27
N ARG A 354 -27.22 -2.90 18.51
CA ARG A 354 -26.52 -2.44 19.72
C ARG A 354 -25.22 -3.18 20.02
N GLY A 355 -24.80 -4.13 19.19
CA GLY A 355 -23.56 -4.89 19.38
C GLY A 355 -23.58 -5.78 20.63
N ILE A 356 -24.76 -6.29 21.01
CA ILE A 356 -24.90 -7.24 22.12
C ILE A 356 -24.77 -8.67 21.61
N ILE A 357 -25.38 -8.94 20.45
CA ILE A 357 -25.28 -10.20 19.72
C ILE A 357 -24.81 -9.95 18.29
N HIS A 358 -24.26 -10.98 17.66
CA HIS A 358 -23.93 -10.95 16.24
C HIS A 358 -24.20 -12.32 15.60
N HIS A 359 -24.38 -12.33 14.28
CA HIS A 359 -24.41 -13.58 13.52
C HIS A 359 -23.01 -14.18 13.51
N VAL A 360 -22.86 -15.49 13.65
CA VAL A 360 -21.53 -16.12 13.81
C VAL A 360 -20.60 -15.90 12.60
N LEU A 361 -21.14 -15.54 11.44
CA LEU A 361 -20.37 -15.14 10.25
C LEU A 361 -20.47 -13.65 9.92
N ASP A 362 -21.20 -12.86 10.70
CA ASP A 362 -21.48 -11.42 10.47
C ASP A 362 -22.13 -11.09 9.11
N GLU A 363 -22.76 -12.07 8.45
CA GLU A 363 -23.36 -11.95 7.12
C GLU A 363 -24.88 -11.67 7.11
N HIS A 364 -25.56 -11.71 8.26
CA HIS A 364 -27.01 -11.69 8.33
C HIS A 364 -27.56 -10.81 9.46
N ASP A 365 -28.61 -10.05 9.13
CA ASP A 365 -29.56 -9.46 10.09
C ASP A 365 -30.24 -10.53 10.95
N PHE A 366 -30.87 -10.11 12.05
CA PHE A 366 -31.55 -11.03 12.94
C PHE A 366 -32.82 -11.61 12.30
N LYS A 367 -32.84 -12.94 12.10
CA LYS A 367 -33.93 -13.67 11.43
C LYS A 367 -34.46 -14.81 12.27
N ASN A 368 -35.77 -15.06 12.13
CA ASN A 368 -36.45 -16.26 12.65
C ASN A 368 -36.14 -17.49 11.77
N GLU A 369 -34.86 -17.83 11.66
CA GLU A 369 -34.34 -18.94 10.84
C GLU A 369 -33.36 -19.77 11.65
N SER A 370 -32.94 -20.92 11.11
CA SER A 370 -31.92 -21.79 11.71
C SER A 370 -30.50 -21.25 11.50
N LEU A 371 -30.31 -19.95 11.75
CA LEU A 371 -29.02 -19.26 11.70
C LEU A 371 -28.41 -19.17 13.10
N PHE A 372 -27.08 -19.13 13.17
CA PHE A 372 -26.36 -19.12 14.43
C PHE A 372 -25.97 -17.70 14.81
N TYR A 373 -26.29 -17.34 16.05
CA TYR A 373 -25.93 -16.06 16.66
C TYR A 373 -25.13 -16.33 17.94
N ARG A 374 -24.36 -15.34 18.36
CA ARG A 374 -23.54 -15.39 19.58
C ARG A 374 -23.57 -14.02 20.26
N PHE A 375 -23.40 -14.01 21.58
CA PHE A 375 -23.16 -12.79 22.33
C PHE A 375 -21.71 -12.34 22.18
N TYR A 376 -21.46 -11.06 21.95
CA TYR A 376 -20.08 -10.54 21.85
C TYR A 376 -19.25 -10.80 23.12
N LEU A 377 -19.90 -10.91 24.27
CA LEU A 377 -19.25 -11.26 25.54
C LEU A 377 -18.69 -12.69 25.58
N ASP A 378 -19.06 -13.55 24.64
CA ASP A 378 -18.64 -14.96 24.58
C ASP A 378 -17.51 -15.22 23.55
N ASP A 379 -17.04 -14.18 22.85
CA ASP A 379 -15.98 -14.24 21.83
C ASP A 379 -14.53 -14.32 22.39
N GLU A 380 -14.37 -14.54 23.70
CA GLU A 380 -13.07 -14.80 24.34
C GLU A 380 -12.50 -16.20 24.07
#